data_AF-A0A251VB85-F1
#
_entry.id   AF-A0A251VB85-F1
#
_cell.length_a   1.000
_cell.length_b   1.000
_cell.length_c   1.000
_cell.angle_alpha   90.00
_cell.angle_beta   90.00
_cell.angle_gamma   90.00
#
_symmetry.space_group_name_H-M   'P 1'
#
loop_
_entity.id
_entity.type
_entity.pdbx_description
1 polymer ?
#
loop_
_entity_poly.entity_id
_entity_poly.type
_entity_poly.pdbx_seq_one_letter_code
_entity_poly.pdbx_strand_id
1 'polypeptide(L)'
;MGTHYRSPVNYSITQIEISSEAIFYIYQTLESCGGAISQFQEEIKTSRKKYSTTDDAQECIKNLRSHFEEKMCDDLHTPTILNAALQVALKLMNRILDMLKKRLQKPQKLSNIESLIGLEKEVRDVLDVLGLLSSSTYTAVLTQLKEKALKRAGLTEENILQRIEERALARKESDFELADQIRSDLTPKGIALLDFGNDTIWRPCVPVKPAKALDQQIL
;
A
#
# COMPACT_ATOMS: atom_id res chain seq x y z
N MET A 1 3.49 -11.25 13.87
CA MET A 1 4.27 -10.00 14.02
C MET A 1 3.41 -8.79 14.38
N GLY A 2 2.08 -8.79 14.10
CA GLY A 2 1.18 -7.76 14.63
C GLY A 2 0.91 -7.86 16.14
N THR A 3 1.33 -8.96 16.78
CA THR A 3 1.24 -9.22 18.22
C THR A 3 2.64 -9.48 18.77
N HIS A 4 2.87 -9.07 20.02
CA HIS A 4 4.13 -9.34 20.72
C HIS A 4 4.35 -10.85 20.88
N TYR A 5 5.60 -11.32 20.80
CA TYR A 5 5.88 -12.77 20.79
C TYR A 5 5.54 -13.46 22.12
N ARG A 6 5.52 -12.70 23.23
CA ARG A 6 5.09 -13.18 24.55
C ARG A 6 3.57 -13.17 24.76
N SER A 7 2.81 -12.62 23.82
CA SER A 7 1.35 -12.48 23.93
C SER A 7 0.63 -13.57 23.12
N PRO A 8 -0.55 -14.04 23.57
CA PRO A 8 -1.33 -15.00 22.82
C PRO A 8 -1.75 -14.39 21.47
N VAL A 9 -1.56 -15.16 20.39
CA VAL A 9 -1.96 -14.75 19.05
C VAL A 9 -3.42 -15.12 18.84
N ASN A 10 -4.28 -14.11 18.72
CA ASN A 10 -5.68 -14.32 18.36
C ASN A 10 -5.81 -14.56 16.86
N TYR A 11 -5.99 -15.83 16.49
CA TYR A 11 -6.29 -16.21 15.12
C TYR A 11 -7.74 -15.83 14.78
N SER A 12 -7.92 -15.03 13.73
CA SER A 12 -9.22 -14.79 13.12
C SER A 12 -9.06 -14.49 11.63
N ILE A 13 -10.09 -14.80 10.84
CA ILE A 13 -10.10 -14.48 9.41
C ILE A 13 -9.91 -12.97 9.21
N THR A 14 -10.60 -12.15 10.00
CA THR A 14 -10.46 -10.69 9.95
C THR A 14 -9.02 -10.23 10.16
N GLN A 15 -8.28 -10.84 11.11
CA GLN A 15 -6.88 -10.48 11.36
C GLN A 15 -5.95 -10.88 10.20
N ILE A 16 -6.24 -11.99 9.52
CA ILE A 16 -5.53 -12.40 8.31
C ILE A 16 -5.78 -11.40 7.19
N GLU A 17 -7.02 -10.96 7.01
CA GLU A 17 -7.37 -9.97 5.97
C GLU A 17 -6.70 -8.62 6.23
N ILE A 18 -6.72 -8.13 7.47
CA ILE A 18 -5.99 -6.90 7.86
C ILE A 18 -4.50 -7.03 7.54
N SER A 19 -3.91 -8.19 7.84
CA SER A 19 -2.50 -8.44 7.58
C SER A 19 -2.20 -8.55 6.08
N SER A 20 -3.10 -9.17 5.31
CA SER A 20 -3.01 -9.25 3.85
C SER A 20 -3.06 -7.87 3.20
N GLU A 21 -3.95 -6.99 3.66
CA GLU A 21 -4.02 -5.60 3.18
C GLU A 21 -2.76 -4.82 3.54
N ALA A 22 -2.24 -4.97 4.77
CA ALA A 22 -1.01 -4.31 5.19
C ALA A 22 0.20 -4.73 4.33
N ILE A 23 0.36 -6.02 4.04
CA ILE A 23 1.41 -6.51 3.15
C ILE A 23 1.20 -5.99 1.72
N PHE A 24 -0.03 -6.01 1.21
CA PHE A 24 -0.33 -5.45 -0.11
C PHE A 24 0.09 -3.98 -0.18
N TYR A 25 -0.22 -3.17 0.84
CA TYR A 25 0.14 -1.76 0.89
C TYR A 25 1.67 -1.52 0.88
N ILE A 26 2.42 -2.32 1.64
CA ILE A 26 3.89 -2.28 1.66
C ILE A 26 4.45 -2.55 0.26
N TYR A 27 4.07 -3.68 -0.34
CA TYR A 27 4.58 -4.10 -1.65
C TYR A 27 4.15 -3.14 -2.76
N GLN A 28 2.94 -2.59 -2.70
CA GLN A 28 2.46 -1.59 -3.66
C GLN A 28 3.29 -0.31 -3.59
N THR A 29 3.62 0.15 -2.38
CA THR A 29 4.45 1.34 -2.19
C THR A 29 5.88 1.11 -2.72
N LEU A 30 6.46 -0.07 -2.47
CA LEU A 30 7.78 -0.44 -2.98
C LEU A 30 7.83 -0.58 -4.50
N GLU A 31 6.79 -1.20 -5.10
CA GLU A 31 6.65 -1.32 -6.55
C GLU A 31 6.57 0.06 -7.22
N SER A 32 5.72 0.94 -6.71
CA SER A 32 5.54 2.27 -7.27
C SER A 32 6.78 3.16 -7.07
N CYS A 33 7.51 2.95 -5.96
CA CYS A 33 8.81 3.55 -5.73
C CYS A 33 9.84 3.10 -6.79
N GLY A 34 9.95 1.79 -7.00
CA GLY A 34 10.85 1.22 -8.02
C GLY A 34 10.55 1.75 -9.42
N GLY A 35 9.27 1.82 -9.80
CA GLY A 35 8.83 2.38 -11.08
C GLY A 35 9.23 3.86 -11.24
N ALA A 36 9.03 4.68 -10.21
CA ALA A 36 9.42 6.09 -10.23
C ALA A 36 10.95 6.27 -10.32
N ILE A 37 11.71 5.47 -9.57
CA ILE A 37 13.18 5.51 -9.62
C ILE A 37 13.68 5.14 -11.02
N SER A 38 13.15 4.06 -11.62
CA SER A 38 13.50 3.64 -12.98
C SER A 38 13.17 4.71 -14.03
N GLN A 39 12.01 5.36 -13.92
CA GLN A 39 11.60 6.43 -14.84
C GLN A 39 12.60 7.60 -14.86
N PHE A 40 13.19 7.94 -13.70
CA PHE A 40 14.09 9.08 -13.58
C PHE A 40 15.57 8.72 -13.54
N GLN A 41 15.91 7.44 -13.72
CA GLN A 41 17.30 6.95 -13.61
C GLN A 41 18.26 7.66 -14.58
N GLU A 42 17.82 7.95 -15.81
CA GLU A 42 18.62 8.68 -16.79
C GLU A 42 18.81 10.16 -16.43
N GLU A 43 17.81 10.80 -15.80
CA GLU A 43 17.94 12.17 -15.27
C GLU A 43 18.92 12.26 -14.10
N ILE A 44 19.00 11.20 -13.29
CA ILE A 44 19.97 11.07 -12.18
C ILE A 44 21.39 10.89 -12.74
N LYS A 45 21.60 9.94 -13.68
CA LYS A 45 22.92 9.65 -14.28
C LYS A 45 23.51 10.85 -15.02
N THR A 46 22.66 11.63 -15.70
CA THR A 46 23.09 12.82 -16.43
C THR A 46 23.41 14.01 -15.53
N SER A 47 23.01 13.95 -14.24
CA SER A 47 23.33 15.01 -13.30
C SER A 47 24.69 14.79 -12.63
N ARG A 48 25.59 15.76 -12.79
CA ARG A 48 26.90 15.78 -12.12
C ARG A 48 26.85 16.23 -10.66
N LYS A 49 25.69 16.69 -10.18
CA LYS A 49 25.51 17.25 -8.84
C LYS A 49 24.90 16.18 -7.92
N LYS A 50 25.55 15.90 -6.78
CA LYS A 50 24.89 15.16 -5.69
C LYS A 50 23.78 16.05 -5.13
N TYR A 51 22.53 15.58 -5.22
CA TYR A 51 21.43 16.20 -4.49
C TYR A 51 21.34 15.55 -3.12
N SER A 52 21.02 16.35 -2.11
CA SER A 52 20.70 15.82 -0.79
C SER A 52 19.25 15.35 -0.76
N THR A 53 19.02 14.31 0.03
CA THR A 53 17.70 13.96 0.56
C THR A 53 17.08 15.19 1.24
N THR A 54 15.77 15.35 1.09
CA THR A 54 14.97 16.36 1.78
C THR A 54 15.03 16.17 3.30
N ASP A 55 14.99 17.26 4.08
CA ASP A 55 15.15 17.20 5.54
C ASP A 55 14.12 16.27 6.21
N ASP A 56 12.88 16.29 5.72
CA ASP A 56 11.79 15.43 6.18
C ASP A 56 12.07 13.92 5.95
N ALA A 57 12.69 13.57 4.82
CA ALA A 57 13.07 12.21 4.51
C ALA A 57 14.30 11.77 5.31
N GLN A 58 15.28 12.66 5.52
CA GLN A 58 16.42 12.36 6.39
C GLN A 58 15.99 12.08 7.83
N GLU A 59 15.10 12.93 8.36
CA GLU A 59 14.54 12.75 9.69
C GLU A 59 13.72 11.45 9.78
N CYS A 60 12.88 11.16 8.78
CA CYS A 60 12.11 9.93 8.75
C CYS A 60 12.99 8.68 8.70
N ILE A 61 14.06 8.66 7.91
CA ILE A 61 15.02 7.55 7.84
C ILE A 61 15.69 7.34 9.20
N LYS A 62 16.18 8.43 9.81
CA LYS A 62 16.82 8.37 11.13
C LYS A 62 15.86 7.86 12.20
N ASN A 63 14.61 8.35 12.19
CA ASN A 63 13.58 7.94 13.15
C ASN A 63 13.18 6.48 12.94
N LEU A 64 13.02 6.03 11.70
CA LEU A 64 12.74 4.63 11.39
C LEU A 64 13.85 3.73 11.93
N ARG A 65 15.11 4.05 11.63
CA ARG A 65 16.27 3.29 12.11
C ARG A 65 16.36 3.25 13.63
N SER A 66 16.33 4.42 14.26
CA SER A 66 16.46 4.53 15.72
C SER A 66 15.33 3.79 16.44
N HIS A 67 14.09 3.93 15.95
CA HIS A 67 12.94 3.24 16.54
C HIS A 67 12.99 1.73 16.31
N PHE A 68 13.46 1.31 15.13
CA PHE A 68 13.68 -0.10 14.84
C PHE A 68 14.71 -0.72 15.79
N GLU A 69 15.88 -0.10 15.93
CA GLU A 69 16.95 -0.57 16.83
C GLU A 69 16.47 -0.61 18.28
N GLU A 70 15.86 0.47 18.78
CA GLU A 70 15.34 0.55 20.14
C GLU A 70 14.32 -0.56 20.42
N LYS A 71 13.31 -0.72 19.56
CA LYS A 71 12.22 -1.69 19.78
C LYS A 71 12.61 -3.14 19.48
N MET A 72 13.60 -3.38 18.62
CA MET A 72 14.14 -4.72 18.44
C MET A 72 15.03 -5.12 19.62
N CYS A 73 15.79 -4.19 20.21
CA CYS A 73 16.57 -4.46 21.42
C CYS A 73 15.67 -4.59 22.67
N ASP A 74 14.58 -3.84 22.71
CA ASP A 74 13.56 -3.90 23.76
C ASP A 74 12.54 -5.02 23.50
N ASP A 75 12.97 -6.26 23.74
CA ASP A 75 12.12 -7.44 23.71
C ASP A 75 11.42 -7.69 22.36
N LEU A 76 12.07 -7.40 21.23
CA LEU A 76 11.52 -7.66 19.88
C LEU A 76 10.09 -7.13 19.67
N HIS A 77 9.86 -5.86 20.04
CA HIS A 77 8.59 -5.14 19.91
C HIS A 77 8.20 -4.82 18.44
N THR A 78 8.06 -5.86 17.62
CA THR A 78 7.67 -5.78 16.20
C THR A 78 6.34 -5.07 15.92
N PRO A 79 5.28 -5.16 16.78
CA PRO A 79 4.02 -4.48 16.49
C PRO A 79 4.16 -2.95 16.42
N THR A 80 4.98 -2.37 17.30
CA THR A 80 5.19 -0.91 17.35
C THR A 80 5.90 -0.43 16.08
N ILE A 81 6.89 -1.18 15.61
CA ILE A 81 7.61 -0.90 14.36
C ILE A 81 6.64 -0.93 13.18
N LEU A 82 5.87 -2.02 13.04
CA LEU A 82 4.96 -2.24 11.90
C LEU A 82 3.79 -1.25 11.85
N ASN A 83 3.27 -0.85 13.02
CA ASN A 83 2.08 0.01 13.12
C ASN A 83 2.41 1.51 13.23
N ALA A 84 3.65 1.89 13.61
CA ALA A 84 4.04 3.28 13.76
C ALA A 84 5.14 3.68 12.76
N ALA A 85 6.41 3.40 13.06
CA ALA A 85 7.55 3.93 12.31
C ALA A 85 7.51 3.54 10.82
N LEU A 86 7.21 2.27 10.51
CA LEU A 86 7.10 1.81 9.13
C LEU A 86 5.94 2.49 8.39
N GLN A 87 4.80 2.70 9.05
CA GLN A 87 3.65 3.38 8.44
C GLN A 87 3.96 4.85 8.12
N VAL A 88 4.72 5.54 8.97
CA VAL A 88 5.15 6.92 8.73
C VAL A 88 6.04 6.97 7.48
N ALA A 89 7.00 6.05 7.35
CA ALA A 89 7.87 5.97 6.18
C ALA A 89 7.09 5.67 4.89
N LEU A 90 6.18 4.69 4.89
CA LEU A 90 5.36 4.36 3.71
C LEU A 90 4.44 5.51 3.28
N LYS A 91 3.85 6.23 4.24
CA LYS A 91 3.04 7.42 3.95
C LYS A 91 3.88 8.54 3.34
N LEU A 92 5.09 8.74 3.85
CA LEU A 92 6.03 9.71 3.30
C LEU A 92 6.44 9.35 1.87
N MET A 93 6.76 8.09 1.60
CA MET A 93 7.07 7.60 0.25
C MET A 93 5.92 7.87 -0.71
N ASN A 94 4.68 7.51 -0.35
CA ASN A 94 3.51 7.77 -1.18
C ASN A 94 3.27 9.26 -1.41
N ARG A 95 3.47 10.12 -0.41
CA ARG A 95 3.40 11.57 -0.57
C ARG A 95 4.44 12.07 -1.57
N ILE A 96 5.67 11.59 -1.50
CA ILE A 96 6.74 11.96 -2.44
C ILE A 96 6.39 11.48 -3.86
N LEU A 97 5.89 10.26 -4.01
CA LEU A 97 5.41 9.74 -5.29
C LEU A 97 4.31 10.63 -5.90
N ASP A 98 3.35 11.07 -5.10
CA ASP A 98 2.31 11.98 -5.57
C ASP A 98 2.83 13.38 -5.92
N MET A 99 3.87 13.86 -5.23
CA MET A 99 4.56 15.09 -5.63
C MET A 99 5.31 14.93 -6.96
N LEU A 100 5.94 13.78 -7.20
CA LEU A 100 6.66 13.50 -8.45
C LEU A 100 5.75 13.39 -9.68
N LYS A 101 4.47 13.05 -9.49
CA LYS A 101 3.44 13.11 -10.55
C LYS A 101 3.13 14.56 -10.98
N LYS A 102 3.44 15.55 -10.15
CA LYS A 102 3.19 16.98 -10.44
C LYS A 102 4.38 17.60 -11.17
N ARG A 103 4.13 18.72 -11.86
CA ARG A 103 5.20 19.50 -12.51
C ARG A 103 6.07 20.17 -11.44
N LEU A 104 7.25 19.61 -11.19
CA LEU A 104 8.24 20.14 -10.25
C LEU A 104 9.46 20.74 -10.96
N GLN A 105 10.16 21.64 -10.28
CA GLN A 105 11.45 22.13 -10.74
C GLN A 105 12.51 21.01 -10.62
N LYS A 106 13.45 20.96 -11.57
CA LYS A 106 14.51 19.94 -11.64
C LYS A 106 15.25 19.68 -10.32
N PRO A 107 15.70 20.67 -9.53
CA PRO A 107 16.41 20.39 -8.27
C PRO A 107 15.53 19.73 -7.22
N GLN A 108 14.27 20.16 -7.09
CA GLN A 108 13.33 19.59 -6.12
C GLN A 108 12.92 18.17 -6.51
N LYS A 109 12.72 17.93 -7.82
CA LYS A 109 12.42 16.62 -8.37
C LYS A 109 13.54 15.61 -8.05
N LEU A 110 14.80 15.99 -8.30
CA LEU A 110 15.95 15.12 -8.04
C LEU A 110 16.16 14.87 -6.54
N SER A 111 16.00 15.88 -5.69
CA SER A 111 16.04 15.71 -4.23
C SER A 111 14.97 14.74 -3.72
N ASN A 112 13.74 14.84 -4.23
CA ASN A 112 12.65 13.92 -3.91
C ASN A 112 12.96 12.47 -4.34
N ILE A 113 13.63 12.27 -5.48
CA ILE A 113 14.01 10.93 -5.94
C ILE A 113 15.13 10.35 -5.06
N GLU A 114 16.14 11.14 -4.69
CA GLU A 114 17.16 10.72 -3.72
C GLU A 114 16.53 10.38 -2.36
N SER A 115 15.51 11.14 -1.94
CA SER A 115 14.71 10.80 -0.75
C SER A 115 13.99 9.47 -0.88
N LEU A 116 13.40 9.16 -2.04
CA LEU A 116 12.77 7.86 -2.28
C LEU A 116 13.77 6.72 -2.24
N ILE A 117 14.95 6.88 -2.82
CA ILE A 117 16.01 5.86 -2.78
C ILE A 117 16.45 5.58 -1.33
N GLY A 118 16.66 6.65 -0.54
CA GLY A 118 17.02 6.51 0.87
C GLY A 118 15.94 5.82 1.71
N LEU A 119 14.67 6.20 1.51
CA LEU A 119 13.53 5.60 2.20
C LEU A 119 13.29 4.15 1.77
N GLU A 120 13.37 3.86 0.46
CA GLU A 120 13.21 2.49 -0.06
C GLU A 120 14.26 1.57 0.54
N LYS A 121 15.52 2.01 0.59
CA LYS A 121 16.59 1.25 1.22
C LYS A 121 16.30 0.96 2.69
N GLU A 122 15.97 1.97 3.48
CA GLU A 122 15.72 1.78 4.93
C GLU A 122 14.52 0.86 5.18
N VAL A 123 13.44 1.04 4.42
CA VAL A 123 12.24 0.18 4.50
C VAL A 123 12.59 -1.25 4.13
N ARG A 124 13.41 -1.47 3.09
CA ARG A 124 13.85 -2.80 2.70
C ARG A 124 14.72 -3.45 3.76
N ASP A 125 15.69 -2.73 4.32
CA ASP A 125 16.56 -3.24 5.38
C ASP A 125 15.72 -3.71 6.60
N VAL A 126 14.72 -2.92 7.00
CA VAL A 126 13.76 -3.29 8.06
C VAL A 126 12.96 -4.54 7.67
N LEU A 127 12.40 -4.59 6.46
CA LEU A 127 11.60 -5.73 6.02
C LEU A 127 12.43 -7.01 5.86
N ASP A 128 13.71 -6.90 5.48
CA ASP A 128 14.64 -8.02 5.35
C ASP A 128 14.90 -8.67 6.71
N VAL A 129 15.24 -7.85 7.72
CA VAL A 129 15.47 -8.31 9.09
C VAL A 129 14.21 -8.97 9.67
N LEU A 130 13.03 -8.43 9.34
CA LEU A 130 11.75 -9.01 9.77
C LEU A 130 11.31 -10.24 8.97
N GLY A 131 12.04 -10.62 7.90
CA GLY A 131 11.70 -11.76 7.04
C GLY A 131 10.44 -11.53 6.20
N LEU A 132 10.11 -10.27 5.90
CA LEU A 132 8.91 -9.86 5.14
C LEU A 132 9.22 -9.55 3.67
N LEU A 133 10.50 -9.53 3.27
CA LEU A 133 10.91 -9.46 1.87
C LEU A 133 10.82 -10.85 1.21
N SER A 134 10.15 -10.90 0.07
CA SER A 134 10.08 -12.07 -0.80
C SER A 134 11.27 -12.10 -1.75
N SER A 135 11.68 -13.31 -2.16
CA SER A 135 12.66 -13.50 -3.25
C SER A 135 12.09 -13.20 -4.63
N SER A 136 10.75 -13.12 -4.74
CA SER A 136 10.04 -12.81 -5.99
C SER A 136 9.97 -11.30 -6.23
N THR A 137 9.68 -10.89 -7.46
CA THR A 137 9.44 -9.48 -7.78
C THR A 137 8.23 -8.94 -7.02
N TYR A 138 8.21 -7.63 -6.74
CA TYR A 138 7.08 -6.99 -6.07
C TYR A 138 5.77 -7.19 -6.86
N THR A 139 5.83 -7.09 -8.18
CA THR A 139 4.70 -7.35 -9.08
C THR A 139 4.15 -8.77 -8.93
N ALA A 140 5.02 -9.79 -8.84
CA ALA A 140 4.58 -11.17 -8.66
C ALA A 140 3.88 -11.38 -7.31
N VAL A 141 4.39 -10.78 -6.23
CA VAL A 141 3.75 -10.84 -4.91
C VAL A 141 2.38 -10.15 -4.93
N LEU A 142 2.28 -8.97 -5.56
CA LEU A 142 1.00 -8.25 -5.70
C LEU A 142 -0.02 -9.05 -6.50
N THR A 143 0.39 -9.70 -7.60
CA THR A 143 -0.49 -10.59 -8.39
C THR A 143 -1.00 -11.76 -7.54
N GLN A 144 -0.13 -12.44 -6.79
CA GLN A 144 -0.56 -13.54 -5.92
C GLN A 144 -1.55 -13.08 -4.83
N LEU A 145 -1.36 -11.88 -4.27
CA LEU A 145 -2.30 -11.33 -3.28
C LEU A 145 -3.65 -10.98 -3.93
N LYS A 146 -3.63 -10.45 -5.16
CA LYS A 146 -4.84 -10.20 -5.96
C LYS A 146 -5.59 -11.50 -6.28
N GLU A 147 -4.90 -12.54 -6.74
CA GLU A 147 -5.50 -13.85 -7.01
C GLU A 147 -6.13 -14.47 -5.76
N LYS A 148 -5.48 -14.35 -4.60
CA LYS A 148 -6.05 -14.81 -3.32
C LYS A 148 -7.31 -14.03 -2.95
N ALA A 149 -7.32 -12.72 -3.17
CA ALA A 149 -8.50 -11.88 -2.94
C ALA A 149 -9.66 -12.27 -3.87
N LEU A 150 -9.39 -12.48 -5.16
CA LEU A 150 -10.37 -12.95 -6.16
C LEU A 150 -11.00 -14.29 -5.77
N LYS A 151 -10.16 -15.26 -5.39
CA LYS A 151 -10.63 -16.58 -4.94
C LYS A 151 -11.56 -16.49 -3.73
N ARG A 152 -11.25 -15.63 -2.75
CA ARG A 152 -12.12 -15.39 -1.59
C ARG A 152 -13.42 -14.69 -1.95
N ALA A 153 -13.36 -13.73 -2.88
CA ALA A 153 -14.52 -12.98 -3.35
C ALA A 153 -15.47 -13.83 -4.22
N GLY A 154 -15.00 -14.99 -4.71
CA GLY A 154 -15.73 -15.79 -5.70
C GLY A 154 -15.89 -15.06 -7.03
N LEU A 155 -14.91 -14.21 -7.38
CA LEU A 155 -14.91 -13.39 -8.58
C LEU A 155 -13.69 -13.69 -9.44
N THR A 156 -13.82 -13.46 -10.74
CA THR A 156 -12.69 -13.44 -11.67
C THR A 156 -12.23 -12.01 -11.92
N GLU A 157 -11.03 -11.85 -12.48
CA GLU A 157 -10.53 -10.51 -12.85
C GLU A 157 -11.44 -9.87 -13.91
N GLU A 158 -11.98 -10.66 -14.84
CA GLU A 158 -12.94 -10.20 -15.85
C GLU A 158 -14.21 -9.65 -15.20
N ASN A 159 -14.71 -10.27 -14.13
CA ASN A 159 -15.86 -9.74 -13.41
C ASN A 159 -15.58 -8.36 -12.81
N ILE A 160 -14.37 -8.14 -12.27
CA ILE A 160 -14.00 -6.82 -11.73
C ILE A 160 -13.87 -5.79 -12.86
N LEU A 161 -13.21 -6.15 -13.96
CA LEU A 161 -13.04 -5.25 -15.10
C LEU A 161 -14.38 -4.84 -15.70
N GLN A 162 -15.32 -5.78 -15.83
CA GLN A 162 -16.69 -5.46 -16.25
C GLN A 162 -17.38 -4.47 -15.29
N ARG A 163 -17.26 -4.67 -13.98
CA ARG A 163 -17.80 -3.73 -12.98
C ARG A 163 -17.17 -2.35 -13.06
N ILE A 164 -15.86 -2.27 -13.36
CA ILE A 164 -15.16 -1.01 -13.56
C ILE A 164 -15.71 -0.29 -14.80
N GLU A 165 -15.94 -1.01 -15.89
CA GLU A 165 -16.51 -0.47 -17.12
C GLU A 165 -17.95 0.01 -16.93
N GLU A 166 -18.80 -0.80 -16.30
CA GLU A 166 -20.18 -0.42 -15.92
C GLU A 166 -20.19 0.88 -15.11
N ARG A 167 -19.27 1.01 -14.15
CA ARG A 167 -19.12 2.22 -13.34
C ARG A 167 -18.64 3.42 -14.16
N ALA A 168 -17.71 3.22 -15.10
CA ALA A 168 -17.24 4.29 -15.96
C ALA A 168 -18.36 4.81 -16.88
N LEU A 169 -19.21 3.92 -17.38
CA LEU A 169 -20.41 4.26 -18.15
C LEU A 169 -21.42 5.02 -17.29
N ALA A 170 -21.74 4.52 -16.09
CA ALA A 170 -22.66 5.19 -15.16
C ALA A 170 -22.21 6.64 -14.85
N ARG A 171 -20.91 6.85 -14.58
CA ARG A 171 -20.34 8.19 -14.38
C ARG A 171 -20.45 9.08 -15.61
N LYS A 172 -20.25 8.53 -16.81
CA LYS A 172 -20.38 9.26 -18.08
C LYS A 172 -21.83 9.71 -18.32
N GLU A 173 -22.79 8.90 -17.88
CA GLU A 173 -24.23 9.18 -17.95
C GLU A 173 -24.73 10.01 -16.76
N SER A 174 -23.83 10.44 -15.85
CA SER A 174 -24.15 11.16 -14.60
C SER A 174 -25.03 10.38 -13.62
N ASP A 175 -25.09 9.06 -13.74
CA ASP A 175 -25.69 8.15 -12.76
C ASP A 175 -24.67 7.84 -11.65
N PHE A 176 -24.57 8.77 -10.70
CA PHE A 176 -23.68 8.63 -9.56
C PHE A 176 -24.15 7.57 -8.56
N GLU A 177 -25.46 7.30 -8.48
CA GLU A 177 -26.03 6.29 -7.59
C GLU A 177 -25.60 4.89 -8.01
N LEU A 178 -25.73 4.56 -9.29
CA LEU A 178 -25.27 3.27 -9.83
C LEU A 178 -23.75 3.11 -9.68
N ALA A 179 -22.99 4.18 -9.93
CA ALA A 179 -21.54 4.16 -9.77
C ALA A 179 -21.10 3.89 -8.31
N ASP A 180 -21.81 4.45 -7.33
CA ASP A 180 -21.56 4.20 -5.91
C ASP A 180 -22.10 2.85 -5.44
N GLN A 181 -23.18 2.35 -6.03
CA GLN A 181 -23.69 1.00 -5.79
C GLN A 181 -22.66 -0.05 -6.19
N ILE A 182 -22.07 0.07 -7.39
CA ILE A 182 -21.02 -0.86 -7.86
C ILE A 182 -19.83 -0.91 -6.89
N ARG A 183 -19.41 0.26 -6.38
CA ARG A 183 -18.33 0.34 -5.38
C ARG A 183 -18.72 -0.32 -4.05
N SER A 184 -19.97 -0.12 -3.63
CA SER A 184 -20.54 -0.67 -2.40
C SER A 184 -20.76 -2.17 -2.47
N ASP A 185 -20.98 -2.73 -3.66
CA ASP A 185 -21.15 -4.18 -3.86
C ASP A 185 -19.82 -4.96 -3.85
N LEU A 186 -18.73 -4.31 -4.24
CA LEU A 186 -17.38 -4.91 -4.28
C LEU A 186 -16.66 -4.84 -2.93
N THR A 187 -16.89 -3.79 -2.15
CA THR A 187 -16.19 -3.57 -0.87
C THR A 187 -16.43 -4.71 0.15
N PRO A 188 -17.66 -5.22 0.35
CA PRO A 188 -17.93 -6.38 1.23
C PRO A 188 -17.27 -7.67 0.76
N LYS A 189 -16.92 -7.77 -0.53
CA LYS A 189 -16.20 -8.91 -1.11
C LYS A 189 -14.68 -8.78 -0.97
N GLY A 190 -14.20 -7.70 -0.34
CA GLY A 190 -12.77 -7.45 -0.14
C GLY A 190 -12.07 -6.84 -1.36
N ILE A 191 -12.81 -6.14 -2.21
CA ILE A 191 -12.28 -5.45 -3.40
C ILE A 191 -12.59 -3.97 -3.28
N ALA A 192 -11.55 -3.14 -3.28
CA ALA A 192 -11.67 -1.68 -3.30
C ALA A 192 -11.29 -1.14 -4.68
N LEU A 193 -12.11 -0.24 -5.21
CA LEU A 193 -11.82 0.52 -6.43
C LEU A 193 -11.17 1.86 -6.07
N LEU A 194 -10.12 2.22 -6.81
CA LEU A 194 -9.35 3.45 -6.67
C LEU A 194 -9.30 4.17 -8.01
N ASP A 195 -9.69 5.43 -8.02
CA ASP A 195 -9.63 6.28 -9.21
C ASP A 195 -8.25 6.95 -9.30
N PHE A 196 -7.59 6.81 -10.45
CA PHE A 196 -6.34 7.47 -10.79
C PHE A 196 -6.50 8.23 -12.11
N GLY A 197 -6.91 9.50 -12.01
CA GLY A 197 -7.22 10.30 -13.19
C GLY A 197 -8.39 9.70 -13.96
N ASN A 198 -8.15 9.24 -15.19
CA ASN A 198 -9.16 8.58 -16.02
C ASN A 198 -9.23 7.07 -15.81
N ASP A 199 -8.23 6.46 -15.16
CA ASP A 199 -8.18 5.03 -14.96
C ASP A 199 -8.75 4.65 -13.59
N THR A 200 -9.44 3.51 -13.53
CA THR A 200 -9.86 2.91 -12.25
C THR A 200 -9.06 1.63 -12.06
N ILE A 201 -8.31 1.55 -10.97
CA ILE A 201 -7.61 0.32 -10.57
C ILE A 201 -8.29 -0.29 -9.36
N TRP A 202 -8.13 -1.60 -9.18
CA TRP A 202 -8.63 -2.29 -8.01
C TRP A 202 -7.50 -2.82 -7.14
N ARG A 203 -7.77 -2.90 -5.83
CA ARG A 203 -6.88 -3.55 -4.86
C ARG A 203 -7.69 -4.42 -3.89
N PRO A 204 -7.05 -5.45 -3.30
CA PRO A 204 -7.61 -6.13 -2.14
C PRO A 204 -7.83 -5.17 -0.97
N CYS A 205 -8.92 -5.35 -0.22
CA CYS A 205 -9.17 -4.69 1.06
C CYS A 205 -9.80 -5.67 2.05
N VAL A 206 -9.84 -5.30 3.33
CA VAL A 206 -10.55 -6.10 4.34
C VAL A 206 -12.05 -6.20 3.98
N PRO A 207 -12.61 -7.40 3.81
CA PRO A 207 -14.04 -7.59 3.60
C PRO A 207 -14.83 -7.03 4.79
N VAL A 208 -15.67 -6.03 4.53
CA VAL A 208 -16.60 -5.51 5.55
C VAL A 208 -17.84 -6.39 5.53
N LYS A 209 -18.14 -7.09 6.63
CA LYS A 209 -19.43 -7.80 6.74
C LYS A 209 -20.54 -6.76 6.58
N PRO A 210 -21.51 -6.94 5.68
CA PRO A 210 -22.67 -6.06 5.66
C PRO A 210 -23.31 -6.11 7.05
N ALA A 211 -23.67 -4.95 7.59
CA ALA A 211 -24.44 -4.89 8.81
C ALA A 211 -25.68 -5.76 8.58
N LYS A 212 -25.83 -6.85 9.33
CA LYS A 212 -27.05 -7.64 9.28
C LYS A 212 -28.20 -6.66 9.53
N ALA A 213 -29.10 -6.54 8.56
CA ALA A 213 -30.41 -5.97 8.81
C ALA A 213 -30.98 -6.72 10.02
N LEU A 214 -31.03 -6.03 11.15
CA LEU A 214 -31.51 -6.54 12.41
C LEU A 214 -33.03 -6.36 12.34
N ASP A 215 -33.71 -7.21 11.58
CA ASP A 215 -35.16 -7.21 11.56
C ASP A 215 -35.75 -8.61 11.35
N GLN A 216 -36.67 -8.91 12.27
CA GLN A 216 -37.75 -9.88 12.21
C GLN A 216 -37.41 -11.36 12.37
N GLN A 217 -37.20 -11.75 13.63
CA GLN A 217 -37.81 -12.98 14.17
C GLN A 217 -38.10 -12.77 15.67
N ILE A 218 -39.16 -12.02 15.95
CA ILE A 218 -39.97 -12.25 17.14
C ILE A 218 -41.24 -12.92 16.62
N LEU A 219 -41.36 -14.20 16.92
CA LEU A 219 -42.60 -14.97 16.82
C LEU A 219 -42.78 -15.63 18.18
#